data_AF-Q3EBW0-F1
#
_entry.id   AF-Q3EBW0-F1
#
_cell.length_a   1.000
_cell.length_b   1.000
_cell.length_c   1.000
_cell.angle_alpha   90.00
_cell.angle_beta   90.00
_cell.angle_gamma   90.00
#
_symmetry.space_group_name_H-M   'P 1'
#
loop_
_entity.id
_entity.type
_entity.pdbx_description
1 polymer ?
#
loop_
_entity_poly.entity_id
_entity_poly.type
_entity_poly.pdbx_seq_one_letter_code
_entity_poly.pdbx_strand_id
1 'polypeptide(L)'
;MANIIFLDQPVGSGFSYSKTPIDKTGDISEVKRTHEFLQKWLSRHPQYFSNPLYVVGDSYSGMIVPALVQEISQGNYICCEPPINLQGYMLGNPVTYMDFEQNFRIPYAYGMGLISDEIYEPMKRICNGNYYNVDPSNTQCLKLTEEYHKCTAKINIHHILTPDCDVTNVTSPDCYYYPYHLIECWANDESVREALHIEKGSKGKWARCNRTIPYNHDIVSSIPYHMNNSISGYRSLIYSGDHDIAVPFLATQAWIRSLNYSPIHNWRPWMINNQIAGYTRAYSNKMTFATIKASGHTAEYRPNETFIMFQRWISGQPL
;
A
#
# COMPACT_ATOMS: atom_id res chain seq x y z
N MET A 1 3.45 -13.46 -19.21
CA MET A 1 4.62 -12.57 -19.08
C MET A 1 4.09 -11.15 -18.91
N ALA A 2 4.64 -10.35 -18.00
CA ALA A 2 4.21 -8.97 -17.74
C ALA A 2 5.40 -8.02 -17.91
N ASN A 3 5.14 -6.81 -18.40
CA ASN A 3 6.12 -5.72 -18.43
C ASN A 3 5.80 -4.79 -17.26
N ILE A 4 6.79 -4.47 -16.43
CA ILE A 4 6.59 -3.71 -15.19
C ILE A 4 7.30 -2.37 -15.29
N ILE A 5 6.60 -1.29 -14.96
CA ILE A 5 7.16 0.05 -14.83
C ILE A 5 7.23 0.37 -13.34
N PHE A 6 8.43 0.60 -12.82
CA PHE A 6 8.63 1.17 -11.49
C PHE A 6 8.80 2.67 -11.65
N LEU A 7 7.90 3.43 -11.02
CA LEU A 7 7.88 4.89 -11.10
C LEU A 7 8.21 5.50 -9.73
N ASP A 8 9.32 6.23 -9.67
CA ASP A 8 9.62 7.07 -8.51
C ASP A 8 8.68 8.29 -8.52
N GLN A 9 7.75 8.34 -7.57
CA GLN A 9 6.85 9.47 -7.37
C GLN A 9 6.62 9.70 -5.87
N PRO A 10 6.37 10.94 -5.41
CA PRO A 10 6.35 12.20 -6.17
C PRO A 10 7.73 12.69 -6.65
N VAL A 11 7.76 13.86 -7.30
CA VAL A 11 9.03 14.60 -7.49
C VAL A 11 9.74 14.76 -6.15
N GLY A 12 11.02 14.37 -6.10
CA GLY A 12 11.80 14.32 -4.87
C GLY A 12 11.97 12.90 -4.30
N SER A 13 11.11 11.95 -4.68
CA SER A 13 11.28 10.52 -4.37
C SER A 13 12.32 9.89 -5.28
N GLY A 14 13.15 9.01 -4.73
CA GLY A 14 14.18 8.27 -5.46
C GLY A 14 14.97 9.16 -6.43
N PHE A 15 14.97 8.82 -7.72
CA PHE A 15 15.62 9.57 -8.78
C PHE A 15 14.78 10.69 -9.39
N SER A 16 13.50 10.83 -9.04
CA SER A 16 12.64 11.89 -9.57
C SER A 16 13.03 13.27 -9.02
N TYR A 17 13.09 14.25 -9.92
CA TYR A 17 13.52 15.63 -9.64
C TYR A 17 12.77 16.63 -10.54
N SER A 18 12.88 17.92 -10.20
CA SER A 18 12.41 19.04 -11.03
C SER A 18 13.46 20.13 -11.05
N LYS A 19 13.66 20.75 -12.22
CA LYS A 19 14.57 21.90 -12.39
C LYS A 19 13.94 23.20 -11.89
N THR A 20 12.62 23.25 -11.79
CA THR A 20 11.86 24.38 -11.24
C THR A 20 11.34 24.05 -9.84
N PRO A 21 11.29 25.03 -8.93
CA PRO A 21 10.60 24.86 -7.65
C PRO A 21 9.18 24.38 -7.88
N ILE A 22 8.76 23.35 -7.15
CA ILE A 22 7.38 22.88 -7.14
C ILE A 22 6.77 23.41 -5.84
N ASP A 23 5.89 24.40 -5.96
CA ASP A 23 5.31 25.07 -4.79
C ASP A 23 4.37 24.15 -3.98
N LYS A 24 3.75 23.15 -4.61
CA LYS A 24 2.81 22.23 -3.97
C LYS A 24 2.82 20.84 -4.63
N THR A 25 3.28 19.85 -3.87
CA THR A 25 3.13 18.42 -4.16
C THR A 25 2.04 17.88 -3.25
N GLY A 26 1.14 17.05 -3.76
CA GLY A 26 0.05 16.43 -3.00
C GLY A 26 -0.67 15.35 -3.79
N ASP A 27 -1.53 14.58 -3.13
CA ASP A 27 -2.14 13.36 -3.70
C ASP A 27 -2.79 13.63 -5.07
N ILE A 28 -3.65 14.66 -5.17
CA ILE A 28 -4.36 15.01 -6.41
C ILE A 28 -3.39 15.44 -7.52
N SER A 29 -2.36 16.21 -7.18
CA SER A 29 -1.38 16.67 -8.15
C SER A 29 -0.51 15.52 -8.68
N GLU A 30 -0.20 14.53 -7.83
CA GLU A 30 0.58 13.36 -8.21
C GLU A 30 -0.21 12.37 -9.06
N VAL A 31 -1.52 12.22 -8.78
CA VAL A 31 -2.43 11.48 -9.66
C VAL A 31 -2.37 12.04 -11.09
N LYS A 32 -2.46 13.38 -11.25
CA LYS A 32 -2.41 14.04 -12.55
C LYS A 32 -1.05 13.89 -13.23
N ARG A 33 0.05 14.09 -12.49
CA ARG A 33 1.42 13.92 -13.01
C ARG A 33 1.70 12.48 -13.43
N THR A 34 1.20 11.50 -12.69
CA THR A 34 1.35 10.08 -13.03
C THR A 34 0.55 9.73 -14.29
N HIS A 35 -0.67 10.26 -14.42
CA HIS A 35 -1.44 10.11 -15.65
C HIS A 35 -0.73 10.73 -16.86
N GLU A 36 -0.21 11.95 -16.72
CA GLU A 36 0.59 12.62 -17.75
C GLU A 36 1.85 11.83 -18.11
N PHE A 37 2.55 11.28 -17.12
CA PHE A 37 3.70 10.39 -17.33
C PHE A 37 3.30 9.18 -18.19
N LEU A 38 2.21 8.49 -17.86
CA LEU A 38 1.76 7.31 -18.60
C LEU A 38 1.43 7.65 -20.07
N GLN A 39 0.77 8.78 -20.33
CA GLN A 39 0.49 9.25 -21.69
C GLN A 39 1.77 9.53 -22.48
N LYS A 40 2.71 10.27 -21.88
CA LYS A 40 4.01 10.57 -22.50
C LYS A 40 4.84 9.32 -22.72
N TRP A 41 4.81 8.38 -21.77
CA TRP A 41 5.53 7.13 -21.90
C TRP A 41 4.95 6.28 -23.02
N LEU A 42 3.62 6.09 -23.06
CA LEU A 42 2.96 5.30 -24.09
C LEU A 42 3.15 5.92 -25.49
N SER A 43 3.03 7.24 -25.64
CA SER A 43 3.28 7.89 -26.94
C SER A 43 4.70 7.68 -27.49
N ARG A 44 5.69 7.49 -26.60
CA ARG A 44 7.08 7.13 -26.97
C ARG A 44 7.31 5.63 -27.11
N HIS A 45 6.40 4.79 -26.61
CA HIS A 45 6.51 3.33 -26.65
C HIS A 45 5.22 2.69 -27.20
N PRO A 46 4.89 2.98 -28.47
CA PRO A 46 3.61 2.59 -29.08
C PRO A 46 3.39 1.07 -29.14
N GLN A 47 4.46 0.28 -29.07
CA GLN A 47 4.39 -1.19 -29.01
C GLN A 47 3.61 -1.72 -27.78
N TYR A 48 3.38 -0.89 -26.77
CA TYR A 48 2.65 -1.26 -25.57
C TYR A 48 1.20 -0.74 -25.53
N PHE A 49 0.71 -0.02 -26.55
CA PHE A 49 -0.63 0.57 -26.54
C PHE A 49 -1.75 -0.45 -26.30
N SER A 50 -1.66 -1.61 -26.95
CA SER A 50 -2.68 -2.66 -26.84
C SER A 50 -2.55 -3.49 -25.57
N ASN A 51 -1.46 -3.36 -24.81
CA ASN A 51 -1.26 -4.18 -23.63
C ASN A 51 -2.25 -3.81 -22.52
N PRO A 52 -2.88 -4.80 -21.88
CA PRO A 52 -3.57 -4.62 -20.61
C PRO A 52 -2.70 -3.87 -19.59
N LEU A 53 -3.17 -2.71 -19.14
CA LEU A 53 -2.55 -1.96 -18.04
C LEU A 53 -3.26 -2.29 -16.72
N TYR A 54 -2.45 -2.63 -15.72
CA TYR A 54 -2.87 -2.70 -14.33
C TYR A 54 -2.05 -1.70 -13.51
N VAL A 55 -2.71 -0.95 -12.65
CA VAL A 55 -2.02 -0.05 -11.70
C VAL A 55 -1.87 -0.78 -10.38
N VAL A 56 -0.65 -0.86 -9.85
CA VAL A 56 -0.35 -1.62 -8.63
C VAL A 56 0.43 -0.79 -7.62
N GLY A 57 0.27 -1.08 -6.33
CA GLY A 57 1.08 -0.48 -5.29
C GLY A 57 0.81 -1.07 -3.91
N ASP A 58 1.55 -0.59 -2.91
CA ASP A 58 1.38 -0.98 -1.51
C ASP A 58 1.24 0.24 -0.60
N SER A 59 0.72 0.03 0.61
CA SER A 59 0.72 1.03 1.69
C SER A 59 0.00 2.33 1.31
N TYR A 60 0.68 3.47 1.37
CA TYR A 60 0.13 4.78 1.01
C TYR A 60 -0.33 4.89 -0.45
N SER A 61 0.12 3.97 -1.32
CA SER A 61 -0.42 3.84 -2.69
C SER A 61 -1.94 3.57 -2.70
N GLY A 62 -2.52 3.11 -1.58
CA GLY A 62 -3.96 3.02 -1.39
C GLY A 62 -4.71 4.34 -1.52
N MET A 63 -4.05 5.49 -1.34
CA MET A 63 -4.63 6.82 -1.64
C MET A 63 -4.53 7.17 -3.11
N ILE A 64 -3.38 6.85 -3.73
CA ILE A 64 -3.03 7.32 -5.08
C ILE A 64 -3.61 6.44 -6.18
N VAL A 65 -3.50 5.11 -6.06
CA VAL A 65 -3.86 4.17 -7.12
C VAL A 65 -5.34 4.21 -7.47
N PRO A 66 -6.29 4.19 -6.52
CA PRO A 66 -7.71 4.28 -6.87
C PRO A 66 -8.06 5.59 -7.56
N ALA A 67 -7.45 6.70 -7.12
CA ALA A 67 -7.64 8.00 -7.75
C ALA A 67 -7.03 8.06 -9.16
N LEU A 68 -5.86 7.48 -9.36
CA LEU A 68 -5.21 7.36 -10.67
C LEU A 68 -6.01 6.50 -11.65
N VAL A 69 -6.56 5.37 -11.20
CA VAL A 69 -7.44 4.51 -12.01
C VAL A 69 -8.66 5.30 -12.48
N GLN A 70 -9.25 6.12 -11.59
CA GLN A 70 -10.38 6.97 -11.96
C GLN A 70 -9.97 8.07 -12.95
N GLU A 71 -8.83 8.72 -12.73
CA GLU A 71 -8.28 9.77 -13.60
C GLU A 71 -8.00 9.23 -15.02
N ILE A 72 -7.34 8.08 -15.14
CA ILE A 72 -7.11 7.41 -16.43
C ILE A 72 -8.43 7.04 -17.09
N SER A 73 -9.36 6.44 -16.31
CA SER A 73 -10.66 6.05 -16.84
C SER A 73 -11.42 7.24 -17.42
N GLN A 74 -11.40 8.39 -16.76
CA GLN A 74 -12.07 9.61 -17.24
C GLN A 74 -11.32 10.20 -18.44
N GLY A 75 -9.99 10.23 -18.38
CA GLY A 75 -9.12 10.72 -19.45
C GLY A 75 -9.36 10.03 -20.79
N ASN A 76 -9.53 8.70 -20.77
CA ASN A 76 -9.83 7.88 -21.95
C ASN A 76 -11.12 8.30 -22.70
N TYR A 77 -12.07 8.95 -22.03
CA TYR A 77 -13.32 9.40 -22.67
C TYR A 77 -13.33 10.89 -23.03
N ILE A 78 -12.53 11.71 -22.32
CA ILE A 78 -12.67 13.18 -22.37
C ILE A 78 -11.63 13.83 -23.29
N CYS A 79 -10.35 13.45 -23.19
CA CYS A 79 -9.27 14.31 -23.69
C CYS A 79 -8.14 13.57 -24.38
N CYS A 80 -7.88 12.34 -23.99
CA CYS A 80 -6.49 11.94 -23.85
C CYS A 80 -6.15 10.79 -24.79
N GLU A 81 -5.41 11.14 -25.83
CA GLU A 81 -4.87 10.22 -26.82
C GLU A 81 -3.39 9.95 -26.55
N PRO A 82 -2.93 8.69 -26.65
CA PRO A 82 -3.72 7.50 -26.95
C PRO A 82 -4.45 6.97 -25.70
N PRO A 83 -5.63 6.33 -25.87
CA PRO A 83 -6.35 5.73 -24.77
C PRO A 83 -5.49 4.64 -24.11
N ILE A 84 -5.53 4.60 -22.79
CA ILE A 84 -4.83 3.61 -21.99
C ILE A 84 -5.73 2.39 -21.81
N ASN A 85 -5.27 1.21 -22.22
CA ASN A 85 -6.00 -0.05 -22.07
C ASN A 85 -6.06 -0.53 -20.60
N LEU A 86 -6.72 0.23 -19.73
CA LEU A 86 -6.83 0.00 -18.30
C LEU A 86 -7.76 -1.18 -18.01
N GLN A 87 -7.27 -2.17 -17.27
CA GLN A 87 -8.01 -3.41 -16.97
C GLN A 87 -8.34 -3.59 -15.48
N GLY A 88 -7.63 -2.91 -14.59
CA GLY A 88 -7.87 -2.99 -13.15
C GLY A 88 -6.69 -2.52 -12.32
N TYR A 89 -6.74 -2.82 -11.03
CA TYR A 89 -5.68 -2.42 -10.11
C TYR A 89 -5.49 -3.41 -8.96
N MET A 90 -4.31 -3.36 -8.34
CA MET A 90 -3.94 -4.22 -7.21
C MET A 90 -3.33 -3.40 -6.09
N LEU A 91 -3.72 -3.69 -4.85
CA LEU A 91 -3.21 -2.98 -3.68
C LEU A 91 -2.88 -3.94 -2.54
N GLY A 92 -1.65 -3.85 -2.05
CA GLY A 92 -1.19 -4.54 -0.85
C GLY A 92 -1.20 -3.63 0.37
N ASN A 93 -1.77 -4.12 1.46
CA ASN A 93 -1.85 -3.43 2.74
C ASN A 93 -2.23 -1.93 2.59
N PRO A 94 -3.29 -1.59 1.83
CA PRO A 94 -3.52 -0.20 1.44
C PRO A 94 -4.05 0.65 2.59
N VAL A 95 -3.48 1.84 2.75
CA VAL A 95 -4.10 2.93 3.51
C VAL A 95 -5.20 3.55 2.65
N THR A 96 -6.42 3.61 3.16
CA THR A 96 -7.60 4.14 2.43
C THR A 96 -8.37 5.19 3.22
N TYR A 97 -8.23 5.20 4.55
CA TYR A 97 -8.76 6.23 5.42
C TYR A 97 -8.05 6.14 6.79
N MET A 98 -6.96 6.88 6.93
CA MET A 98 -6.02 6.73 8.04
C MET A 98 -6.69 6.85 9.41
N ASP A 99 -7.49 7.89 9.65
CA ASP A 99 -8.14 8.12 10.96
C ASP A 99 -9.04 6.95 11.38
N PHE A 100 -9.67 6.29 10.41
CA PHE A 100 -10.48 5.10 10.66
C PHE A 100 -9.62 3.86 10.88
N GLU A 101 -8.64 3.63 10.00
CA GLU A 101 -7.84 2.40 9.97
C GLU A 101 -6.91 2.25 11.18
N GLN A 102 -6.43 3.35 11.75
CA GLN A 102 -5.58 3.34 12.94
C GLN A 102 -6.27 2.67 14.16
N ASN A 103 -7.60 2.75 14.23
CA ASN A 103 -8.36 2.13 15.32
C ASN A 103 -8.34 0.59 15.29
N PHE A 104 -7.87 -0.02 14.19
CA PHE A 104 -7.79 -1.47 14.07
C PHE A 104 -6.48 -2.06 14.58
N ARG A 105 -5.49 -1.23 14.95
CA ARG A 105 -4.20 -1.72 15.49
C ARG A 105 -4.35 -2.41 16.84
N ILE A 106 -5.19 -1.88 17.72
CA ILE A 106 -5.46 -2.46 19.04
C ILE A 106 -6.22 -3.78 18.99
N PRO A 107 -7.36 -3.92 18.28
CA PRO A 107 -8.01 -5.22 18.16
C PRO A 107 -7.14 -6.25 17.41
N TYR A 108 -6.29 -5.80 16.48
CA TYR A 108 -5.29 -6.66 15.85
C TYR A 108 -4.24 -7.13 16.87
N ALA A 109 -3.65 -6.22 17.64
CA ALA A 109 -2.65 -6.55 18.66
C ALA A 109 -3.19 -7.52 19.69
N TYR A 110 -4.45 -7.35 20.11
CA TYR A 110 -5.15 -8.30 20.95
C TYR A 110 -5.28 -9.69 20.29
N GLY A 111 -5.76 -9.73 19.04
CA GLY A 111 -5.89 -10.99 18.30
C GLY A 111 -4.57 -11.72 18.06
N MET A 112 -3.45 -11.01 18.06
CA MET A 112 -2.09 -11.56 17.94
C MET A 112 -1.41 -11.81 19.30
N GLY A 113 -2.12 -11.61 20.42
CA GLY A 113 -1.59 -11.85 21.76
C GLY A 113 -0.53 -10.86 22.24
N LEU A 114 -0.44 -9.67 21.62
CA LEU A 114 0.51 -8.62 21.99
C LEU A 114 0.04 -7.79 23.19
N ILE A 115 -1.26 -7.84 23.50
CA ILE A 115 -1.86 -7.26 24.70
C ILE A 115 -2.84 -8.25 25.32
N SER A 116 -3.03 -8.17 26.63
CA SER A 116 -3.89 -9.09 27.38
C SER A 116 -5.34 -8.62 27.47
N ASP A 117 -6.23 -9.49 27.98
CA ASP A 117 -7.64 -9.18 28.26
C ASP A 117 -7.78 -7.98 29.22
N GLU A 118 -6.88 -7.87 30.20
CA GLU A 118 -6.87 -6.79 31.20
C GLU A 118 -6.63 -5.41 30.58
N ILE A 119 -6.01 -5.35 29.39
CA ILE A 119 -5.82 -4.12 28.63
C ILE A 119 -6.96 -3.95 27.63
N TYR A 120 -7.23 -4.99 26.83
CA TYR A 120 -8.15 -4.86 25.68
C TYR A 120 -9.62 -4.66 26.07
N GLU A 121 -10.15 -5.42 27.05
CA GLU A 121 -11.57 -5.35 27.40
C GLU A 121 -11.96 -4.00 28.04
N PRO A 122 -11.14 -3.38 28.91
CA PRO A 122 -11.34 -1.99 29.31
C PRO A 122 -11.24 -1.00 28.15
N MET A 123 -10.24 -1.12 27.27
CA MET A 123 -10.09 -0.23 26.10
C MET A 123 -11.35 -0.25 25.23
N LYS A 124 -11.83 -1.44 24.87
CA LYS A 124 -13.02 -1.62 24.05
C LYS A 124 -14.24 -0.90 24.62
N ARG A 125 -14.44 -0.97 25.94
CA ARG A 125 -15.57 -0.33 26.63
C ARG A 125 -15.38 1.18 26.82
N ILE A 126 -14.20 1.61 27.24
CA ILE A 126 -13.92 3.01 27.66
C ILE A 126 -13.63 3.91 26.46
N CYS A 127 -12.91 3.39 25.46
CA CYS A 127 -12.55 4.13 24.24
C CYS A 127 -13.64 4.04 23.15
N ASN A 128 -14.61 3.12 23.30
CA ASN A 128 -15.75 2.95 22.38
C ASN A 128 -15.34 2.86 20.89
N GLY A 129 -14.25 2.13 20.61
CA GLY A 129 -13.75 1.93 19.24
C GLY A 129 -12.93 3.09 18.66
N ASN A 130 -12.75 4.21 19.36
CA ASN A 130 -11.84 5.29 18.98
C ASN A 130 -10.61 5.28 19.91
N TYR A 131 -9.51 4.74 19.40
CA TYR A 131 -8.24 4.60 20.11
C TYR A 131 -7.14 5.51 19.58
N TYR A 132 -7.30 6.04 18.36
CA TYR A 132 -6.30 6.89 17.71
C TYR A 132 -6.51 8.37 18.05
N ASN A 133 -7.70 8.91 17.73
CA ASN A 133 -8.05 10.30 17.99
C ASN A 133 -8.88 10.41 19.28
N VAL A 134 -8.29 9.95 20.39
CA VAL A 134 -8.96 9.90 21.69
C VAL A 134 -9.31 11.30 22.19
N ASP A 135 -10.53 11.49 22.68
CA ASP A 135 -10.95 12.73 23.33
C ASP A 135 -10.03 13.05 24.52
N PRO A 136 -9.38 14.23 24.57
CA PRO A 136 -8.50 14.61 25.68
C PRO A 136 -9.15 14.55 27.07
N SER A 137 -10.47 14.68 27.15
CA SER A 137 -11.23 14.55 28.40
C SER A 137 -11.38 13.10 28.87
N ASN A 138 -11.26 12.12 27.97
CA ASN A 138 -11.31 10.70 28.28
C ASN A 138 -9.94 10.20 28.80
N THR A 139 -9.57 10.70 29.98
CA THR A 139 -8.30 10.39 30.63
C THR A 139 -8.09 8.90 30.91
N GLN A 140 -9.17 8.13 31.04
CA GLN A 140 -9.09 6.67 31.21
C GLN A 140 -8.67 5.98 29.92
N CYS A 141 -9.26 6.35 28.78
CA CYS A 141 -8.86 5.81 27.48
C CYS A 141 -7.40 6.18 27.15
N LEU A 142 -7.00 7.43 27.40
CA LEU A 142 -5.61 7.87 27.18
C LEU A 142 -4.60 7.01 27.94
N LYS A 143 -4.86 6.72 29.23
CA LYS A 143 -4.00 5.84 30.04
C LYS A 143 -3.90 4.43 29.47
N LEU A 144 -5.01 3.85 29.02
CA LEU A 144 -5.00 2.52 28.42
C LEU A 144 -4.26 2.50 27.07
N THR A 145 -4.38 3.56 26.27
CA THR A 145 -3.60 3.72 25.03
C THR A 145 -2.09 3.82 25.33
N GLU A 146 -1.70 4.50 26.41
CA GLU A 146 -0.30 4.49 26.87
C GLU A 146 0.18 3.09 27.29
N GLU A 147 -0.65 2.31 27.98
CA GLU A 147 -0.33 0.92 28.35
C GLU A 147 -0.16 0.02 27.12
N TYR A 148 -1.05 0.17 26.13
CA TYR A 148 -0.89 -0.46 24.81
C TYR A 148 0.46 -0.10 24.18
N HIS A 149 0.80 1.20 24.13
CA HIS A 149 2.06 1.65 23.55
C HIS A 149 3.29 1.09 24.27
N LYS A 150 3.24 0.94 25.61
CA LYS A 150 4.31 0.30 26.38
C LYS A 150 4.47 -1.18 26.00
N CYS A 151 3.37 -1.92 25.84
CA CYS A 151 3.40 -3.33 25.46
C CYS A 151 3.96 -3.54 24.05
N THR A 152 3.65 -2.62 23.13
CA THR A 152 4.02 -2.74 21.71
C THR A 152 5.25 -1.92 21.32
N ALA A 153 5.97 -1.30 22.28
CA ALA A 153 6.99 -0.29 22.00
C ALA A 153 8.15 -0.79 21.11
N LYS A 154 8.45 -2.09 21.13
CA LYS A 154 9.53 -2.73 20.35
C LYS A 154 9.00 -3.76 19.35
N ILE A 155 7.74 -3.65 18.96
CA ILE A 155 7.17 -4.48 17.90
C ILE A 155 7.51 -3.83 16.57
N ASN A 156 8.11 -4.59 15.66
CA ASN A 156 8.27 -4.15 14.30
C ASN A 156 6.88 -4.00 13.66
N ILE A 157 6.50 -2.75 13.38
CA ILE A 157 5.15 -2.46 12.87
C ILE A 157 4.87 -3.05 11.48
N HIS A 158 5.92 -3.31 10.70
CA HIS A 158 5.79 -3.83 9.34
C HIS A 158 5.75 -5.36 9.30
N HIS A 159 6.21 -6.04 10.34
CA HIS A 159 6.06 -7.48 10.51
C HIS A 159 6.29 -7.91 11.96
N ILE A 160 5.22 -8.22 12.68
CA ILE A 160 5.26 -8.36 14.14
C ILE A 160 6.15 -9.51 14.69
N LEU A 161 6.49 -10.50 13.86
CA LEU A 161 7.41 -11.59 14.27
C LEU A 161 8.90 -11.29 14.02
N THR A 162 9.21 -10.18 13.33
CA THR A 162 10.60 -9.80 13.08
C THR A 162 11.07 -8.84 14.17
N PRO A 163 12.35 -8.86 14.53
CA PRO A 163 12.91 -7.88 15.45
C PRO A 163 12.66 -6.44 14.97
N ASP A 164 12.34 -5.55 15.90
CA ASP A 164 12.37 -4.12 15.66
C ASP A 164 13.82 -3.64 15.71
N CYS A 165 14.38 -3.34 14.55
CA CYS A 165 15.72 -2.78 14.47
C CYS A 165 15.68 -1.26 14.58
N ASP A 166 16.71 -0.70 15.20
CA ASP A 166 16.93 0.74 15.16
C ASP A 166 17.22 1.20 13.71
N VAL A 167 16.28 1.96 13.14
CA VAL A 167 16.40 2.59 11.81
C VAL A 167 17.53 3.62 11.70
N THR A 168 18.18 3.98 12.80
CA THR A 168 19.39 4.83 12.78
C THR A 168 20.69 4.02 12.64
N ASN A 169 20.66 2.71 12.94
CA ASN A 169 21.79 1.77 12.85
C ASN A 169 21.45 0.57 11.95
N VAL A 170 20.91 0.84 10.74
CA VAL A 170 20.53 -0.16 9.72
C VAL A 170 21.74 -0.89 9.11
N THR A 171 22.93 -0.70 9.64
CA THR A 171 24.18 -1.30 9.14
C THR A 171 24.42 -2.72 9.67
N SER A 172 23.66 -3.18 10.66
CA SER A 172 23.76 -4.56 11.15
C SER A 172 23.15 -5.55 10.15
N PRO A 173 23.90 -6.56 9.65
CA PRO A 173 23.37 -7.59 8.76
C PRO A 173 22.24 -8.44 9.36
N ASP A 174 22.17 -8.53 10.69
CA ASP A 174 21.12 -9.26 11.40
C ASP A 174 19.77 -8.53 11.37
N CYS A 175 19.75 -7.29 10.87
CA CYS A 175 18.52 -6.52 10.73
C CYS A 175 17.78 -6.83 9.42
N TYR A 176 16.46 -7.05 9.51
CA TYR A 176 15.60 -7.21 8.33
C TYR A 176 15.69 -6.03 7.34
N TYR A 177 15.97 -4.82 7.81
CA TYR A 177 16.11 -3.62 6.98
C TYR A 177 17.50 -3.43 6.37
N TYR A 178 18.47 -4.28 6.67
CA TYR A 178 19.81 -4.21 6.07
C TYR A 178 19.81 -4.19 4.53
N PRO A 179 18.96 -4.98 3.82
CA PRO A 179 18.85 -4.87 2.37
C PRO A 179 18.43 -3.47 1.89
N TYR A 180 17.67 -2.70 2.67
CA TYR A 180 17.31 -1.32 2.30
C TYR A 180 18.54 -0.40 2.34
N HIS A 181 19.45 -0.61 3.29
CA HIS A 181 20.74 0.09 3.32
C HIS A 181 21.60 -0.29 2.11
N LEU A 182 21.66 -1.58 1.75
CA LEU A 182 22.38 -2.04 0.56
C LEU A 182 21.82 -1.43 -0.74
N ILE A 183 20.50 -1.29 -0.85
CA ILE A 183 19.85 -0.63 -1.99
C ILE A 183 20.28 0.84 -2.05
N GLU A 184 20.35 1.55 -0.91
CA GLU A 184 20.85 2.94 -0.90
C GLU A 184 22.32 3.03 -1.32
N CYS A 185 23.18 2.12 -0.87
CA CYS A 185 24.57 2.06 -1.32
C CYS A 185 24.65 1.81 -2.84
N TRP A 186 23.93 0.81 -3.33
CA TRP A 186 23.88 0.46 -4.76
C TRP A 186 23.35 1.61 -5.62
N ALA A 187 22.22 2.23 -5.25
CA ALA A 187 21.61 3.31 -6.02
C ALA A 187 22.44 4.61 -6.04
N ASN A 188 23.34 4.78 -5.06
CA ASN A 188 24.25 5.93 -4.99
C ASN A 188 25.63 5.68 -5.62
N ASP A 189 25.93 4.45 -6.04
CA ASP A 189 27.15 4.16 -6.78
C ASP A 189 27.14 4.88 -8.15
N GLU A 190 28.26 5.53 -8.50
CA GLU A 190 28.33 6.33 -9.72
C GLU A 190 28.14 5.49 -10.99
N SER A 191 28.68 4.27 -11.01
CA SER A 191 28.55 3.36 -12.15
C SER A 191 27.10 2.89 -12.32
N VAL A 192 26.38 2.67 -11.22
CA VAL A 192 24.96 2.33 -11.24
C VAL A 192 24.13 3.50 -11.75
N ARG A 193 24.41 4.72 -11.27
CA ARG A 193 23.70 5.93 -11.73
C ARG A 193 23.93 6.20 -13.22
N GLU A 194 25.14 5.95 -13.71
CA GLU A 194 25.45 6.03 -15.14
C GLU A 194 24.68 4.97 -15.95
N ALA A 195 24.67 3.72 -15.47
CA ALA A 195 23.95 2.62 -16.11
C ALA A 195 22.42 2.82 -16.15
N LEU A 196 21.86 3.48 -15.13
CA LEU A 196 20.44 3.88 -15.06
C LEU A 196 20.14 5.20 -15.79
N HIS A 197 21.14 5.80 -16.44
CA HIS A 197 21.03 7.06 -17.18
C HIS A 197 20.52 8.24 -16.33
N ILE A 198 20.95 8.32 -15.07
CA ILE A 198 20.61 9.44 -14.19
C ILE A 198 21.43 10.68 -14.60
N GLU A 199 20.75 11.78 -14.96
CA GLU A 199 21.40 13.03 -15.37
C GLU A 199 22.34 13.54 -14.24
N LYS A 200 23.63 13.75 -14.53
CA LYS A 200 24.58 14.25 -13.52
C LYS A 200 24.13 15.61 -12.98
N GLY A 201 24.15 15.76 -11.66
CA GLY A 201 23.71 16.98 -10.97
C GLY A 201 22.20 17.16 -10.83
N SER A 202 21.37 16.29 -11.43
CA SER A 202 19.90 16.36 -11.31
C SER A 202 19.39 15.99 -9.91
N LYS A 203 20.10 15.09 -9.23
CA LYS A 203 19.74 14.55 -7.93
C LYS A 203 20.98 14.41 -7.06
N GLY A 204 20.88 14.82 -5.80
CA GLY A 204 21.88 14.52 -4.77
C GLY A 204 21.89 13.03 -4.40
N LYS A 205 21.99 12.73 -3.11
CA LYS A 205 21.88 11.33 -2.64
C LYS A 205 20.48 10.78 -2.91
N TRP A 206 20.43 9.59 -3.50
CA TRP A 206 19.23 8.77 -3.56
C TRP A 206 18.94 8.24 -2.15
N ALA A 207 17.67 8.24 -1.77
CA ALA A 207 17.20 7.70 -0.50
C ALA A 207 15.92 6.91 -0.78
N ARG A 208 15.75 5.77 -0.10
CA ARG A 208 14.60 4.88 -0.34
C ARG A 208 13.28 5.57 -0.01
N CYS A 209 13.25 6.32 1.08
CA CYS A 209 12.08 7.10 1.50
C CYS A 209 12.51 8.51 1.90
N ASN A 210 12.17 9.49 1.06
CA ASN A 210 12.48 10.89 1.35
C ASN A 210 11.32 11.56 2.12
N ARG A 211 11.46 11.63 3.45
CA ARG A 211 10.44 12.22 4.34
C ARG A 211 10.49 13.75 4.44
N THR A 212 11.44 14.40 3.76
CA THR A 212 11.57 15.87 3.81
C THR A 212 10.81 16.57 2.69
N ILE A 213 10.21 15.82 1.77
CA ILE A 213 9.39 16.35 0.69
C ILE A 213 8.16 17.04 1.31
N PRO A 214 7.94 18.35 1.09
CA PRO A 214 6.69 18.99 1.46
C PRO A 214 5.55 18.36 0.66
N TYR A 215 4.64 17.68 1.34
CA TYR A 215 3.57 16.90 0.71
C TYR A 215 2.21 17.22 1.34
N ASN A 216 1.22 17.51 0.51
CA ASN A 216 -0.15 17.77 0.92
C ASN A 216 -1.00 16.51 0.77
N HIS A 217 -1.50 16.02 1.89
CA HIS A 217 -2.40 14.85 1.95
C HIS A 217 -3.85 15.31 1.69
N ASP A 218 -4.16 15.68 0.45
CA ASP A 218 -5.46 16.24 0.06
C ASP A 218 -6.53 15.20 -0.30
N ILE A 219 -6.19 13.91 -0.38
CA ILE A 219 -7.16 12.81 -0.40
C ILE A 219 -7.37 12.32 1.05
N VAL A 220 -8.49 12.72 1.65
CA VAL A 220 -8.87 12.29 3.01
C VAL A 220 -9.22 10.80 3.06
N SER A 221 -9.93 10.30 2.04
CA SER A 221 -10.24 8.88 1.90
C SER A 221 -10.31 8.47 0.43
N SER A 222 -9.73 7.31 0.11
CA SER A 222 -9.78 6.71 -1.22
C SER A 222 -10.94 5.75 -1.44
N ILE A 223 -11.74 5.45 -0.40
CA ILE A 223 -12.91 4.55 -0.48
C ILE A 223 -13.91 4.98 -1.57
N PRO A 224 -14.24 6.28 -1.76
CA PRO A 224 -15.12 6.69 -2.85
C PRO A 224 -14.57 6.38 -4.24
N TYR A 225 -13.25 6.45 -4.43
CA TYR A 225 -12.62 6.09 -5.71
C TYR A 225 -12.72 4.59 -5.97
N HIS A 226 -12.56 3.74 -4.94
CA HIS A 226 -12.81 2.30 -5.07
C HIS A 226 -14.25 2.00 -5.51
N MET A 227 -15.23 2.74 -4.96
CA MET A 227 -16.64 2.63 -5.35
C MET A 227 -16.85 3.01 -6.82
N ASN A 228 -16.35 4.17 -7.23
CA ASN A 228 -16.48 4.67 -8.60
C ASN A 228 -15.82 3.73 -9.62
N ASN A 229 -14.61 3.25 -9.32
CA ASN A 229 -13.90 2.32 -10.20
C ASN A 229 -14.65 0.98 -10.35
N SER A 230 -15.29 0.52 -9.27
CA SER A 230 -16.13 -0.67 -9.30
C SER A 230 -17.36 -0.49 -10.18
N ILE A 231 -18.02 0.68 -10.10
CA ILE A 231 -19.17 1.04 -10.96
C ILE A 231 -18.75 1.10 -12.42
N SER A 232 -17.56 1.64 -12.72
CA SER A 232 -16.97 1.65 -14.06
C SER A 232 -16.52 0.27 -14.55
N GLY A 233 -16.67 -0.78 -13.74
CA GLY A 233 -16.46 -2.17 -14.12
C GLY A 233 -15.03 -2.68 -14.00
N TYR A 234 -14.11 -1.89 -13.41
CA TYR A 234 -12.72 -2.29 -13.18
C TYR A 234 -12.63 -3.29 -12.04
N ARG A 235 -11.95 -4.42 -12.30
CA ARG A 235 -11.64 -5.42 -11.27
C ARG A 235 -10.52 -4.94 -10.37
N SER A 236 -10.52 -5.42 -9.12
CA SER A 236 -9.46 -5.12 -8.16
C SER A 236 -9.01 -6.34 -7.37
N LEU A 237 -7.72 -6.39 -7.03
CA LEU A 237 -7.19 -7.27 -5.99
C LEU A 237 -6.73 -6.42 -4.83
N ILE A 238 -7.33 -6.62 -3.68
CA ILE A 238 -6.83 -6.07 -2.42
C ILE A 238 -6.22 -7.23 -1.65
N TYR A 239 -5.01 -7.07 -1.15
CA TYR A 239 -4.42 -8.06 -0.26
C TYR A 239 -3.81 -7.45 0.99
N SER A 240 -3.67 -8.26 2.04
CA SER A 240 -3.00 -7.87 3.27
C SER A 240 -2.10 -9.00 3.76
N GLY A 241 -0.85 -8.69 4.10
CA GLY A 241 -0.09 -9.56 5.00
C GLY A 241 -0.75 -9.64 6.37
N ASP A 242 -0.96 -10.85 6.89
CA ASP A 242 -1.64 -11.05 8.17
C ASP A 242 -0.76 -10.76 9.40
N HIS A 243 0.51 -10.42 9.21
CA HIS A 243 1.45 -10.00 10.26
C HIS A 243 1.81 -8.50 10.20
N ASP A 244 1.12 -7.72 9.36
CA ASP A 244 1.25 -6.26 9.30
C ASP A 244 0.35 -5.59 10.33
N ILE A 245 0.94 -4.89 11.31
CA ILE A 245 0.18 -4.03 12.24
C ILE A 245 0.15 -2.57 11.77
N ALA A 246 0.99 -2.17 10.82
CA ALA A 246 0.96 -0.82 10.29
C ALA A 246 -0.37 -0.55 9.57
N VAL A 247 -0.83 -1.50 8.75
CA VAL A 247 -2.16 -1.54 8.12
C VAL A 247 -2.78 -2.93 8.33
N PRO A 248 -3.42 -3.18 9.49
CA PRO A 248 -3.98 -4.48 9.80
C PRO A 248 -5.02 -4.94 8.78
N PHE A 249 -5.01 -6.23 8.43
CA PHE A 249 -6.01 -6.81 7.53
C PHE A 249 -7.46 -6.58 8.01
N LEU A 250 -7.67 -6.44 9.33
CA LEU A 250 -8.96 -6.08 9.93
C LEU A 250 -9.46 -4.71 9.44
N ALA A 251 -8.56 -3.73 9.30
CA ALA A 251 -8.87 -2.40 8.78
C ALA A 251 -9.30 -2.51 7.31
N THR A 252 -8.54 -3.28 6.52
CA THR A 252 -8.87 -3.55 5.12
C THR A 252 -10.24 -4.22 4.96
N GLN A 253 -10.52 -5.23 5.77
CA GLN A 253 -11.84 -5.87 5.80
C GLN A 253 -12.95 -4.91 6.22
N ALA A 254 -12.68 -3.93 7.09
CA ALA A 254 -13.68 -3.00 7.57
C ALA A 254 -14.12 -2.01 6.49
N TRP A 255 -13.20 -1.39 5.76
CA TRP A 255 -13.57 -0.50 4.66
C TRP A 255 -14.15 -1.25 3.45
N ILE A 256 -13.69 -2.48 3.17
CA ILE A 256 -14.32 -3.30 2.12
C ILE A 256 -15.77 -3.61 2.51
N ARG A 257 -16.03 -3.91 3.79
CA ARG A 257 -17.41 -4.11 4.28
C ARG A 257 -18.26 -2.85 4.16
N SER A 258 -17.71 -1.65 4.36
CA SER A 258 -18.47 -0.41 4.23
C SER A 258 -18.94 -0.12 2.80
N LEU A 259 -18.32 -0.73 1.79
CA LEU A 259 -18.79 -0.66 0.40
C LEU A 259 -20.04 -1.52 0.12
N ASN A 260 -20.40 -2.41 1.05
CA ASN A 260 -21.63 -3.21 1.02
C ASN A 260 -21.83 -4.07 -0.26
N TYR A 261 -20.74 -4.59 -0.83
CA TYR A 261 -20.82 -5.54 -1.94
C TYR A 261 -21.18 -6.94 -1.47
N SER A 262 -22.00 -7.64 -2.27
CA SER A 262 -22.38 -9.01 -1.98
C SER A 262 -21.21 -9.97 -2.21
N PRO A 263 -20.86 -10.86 -1.26
CA PRO A 263 -19.86 -11.88 -1.50
C PRO A 263 -20.41 -12.93 -2.48
N ILE A 264 -19.65 -13.24 -3.53
CA ILE A 264 -19.98 -14.31 -4.49
C ILE A 264 -19.28 -15.63 -4.12
N HIS A 265 -18.19 -15.54 -3.36
CA HIS A 265 -17.52 -16.68 -2.75
C HIS A 265 -17.28 -16.39 -1.27
N ASN A 266 -17.68 -17.32 -0.40
CA ASN A 266 -17.45 -17.18 1.02
C ASN A 266 -15.95 -17.18 1.37
N TRP A 267 -15.63 -16.73 2.58
CA TRP A 267 -14.25 -16.73 3.08
C TRP A 267 -13.72 -18.16 3.10
N ARG A 268 -12.63 -18.40 2.39
CA ARG A 268 -12.05 -19.73 2.19
C ARG A 268 -10.53 -19.65 2.10
N PRO A 269 -9.81 -20.74 2.43
CA PRO A 269 -8.37 -20.78 2.21
C PRO A 269 -8.04 -20.75 0.71
N TRP A 270 -6.87 -20.22 0.39
CA TRP A 270 -6.20 -20.41 -0.90
C TRP A 270 -4.85 -21.09 -0.69
N MET A 271 -4.46 -21.93 -1.64
CA MET A 271 -3.43 -22.95 -1.43
C MET A 271 -2.28 -22.85 -2.43
N ILE A 272 -1.07 -23.14 -1.96
CA ILE A 272 0.13 -23.39 -2.78
C ILE A 272 0.70 -24.74 -2.33
N ASN A 273 0.87 -25.69 -3.26
CA ASN A 273 1.44 -27.02 -2.97
C ASN A 273 0.82 -27.70 -1.74
N ASN A 274 -0.51 -27.71 -1.65
CA ASN A 274 -1.29 -28.24 -0.53
C ASN A 274 -1.02 -27.59 0.84
N GLN A 275 -0.43 -26.39 0.87
CA GLN A 275 -0.30 -25.56 2.07
C GLN A 275 -1.15 -24.30 1.96
N ILE A 276 -1.77 -23.90 3.08
CA ILE A 276 -2.55 -22.66 3.16
C ILE A 276 -1.58 -21.49 3.01
N ALA A 277 -1.70 -20.78 1.90
CA ALA A 277 -0.95 -19.55 1.64
C ALA A 277 -1.67 -18.32 2.19
N GLY A 278 -2.97 -18.43 2.46
CA GLY A 278 -3.78 -17.44 3.15
C GLY A 278 -5.26 -17.70 2.94
N TYR A 279 -6.08 -16.65 3.05
CA TYR A 279 -7.53 -16.75 2.87
C TYR A 279 -8.02 -15.72 1.87
N THR A 280 -9.14 -15.99 1.20
CA THR A 280 -9.67 -15.12 0.16
C THR A 280 -11.20 -15.10 0.15
N ARG A 281 -11.74 -14.03 -0.42
CA ARG A 281 -13.16 -13.83 -0.71
C ARG A 281 -13.29 -12.96 -1.96
N ALA A 282 -14.28 -13.27 -2.79
CA ALA A 282 -14.60 -12.48 -3.97
C ALA A 282 -15.99 -11.83 -3.82
N TYR A 283 -16.14 -10.66 -4.42
CA TYR A 283 -17.34 -9.82 -4.35
C TYR A 283 -17.97 -9.62 -5.74
N SER A 284 -19.26 -9.30 -5.76
CA SER A 284 -20.07 -9.13 -6.97
C SER A 284 -19.58 -8.02 -7.91
N ASN A 285 -18.81 -7.05 -7.40
CA ASN A 285 -18.20 -5.96 -8.15
C ASN A 285 -16.83 -6.32 -8.78
N LYS A 286 -16.46 -7.61 -8.84
CA LYS A 286 -15.15 -8.10 -9.32
C LYS A 286 -13.96 -7.71 -8.43
N MET A 287 -14.20 -7.29 -7.19
CA MET A 287 -13.15 -7.16 -6.19
C MET A 287 -12.82 -8.53 -5.60
N THR A 288 -11.54 -8.82 -5.45
CA THR A 288 -11.02 -9.95 -4.67
C THR A 288 -10.28 -9.40 -3.46
N PHE A 289 -10.57 -9.92 -2.28
CA PHE A 289 -9.76 -9.69 -1.08
C PHE A 289 -9.00 -10.97 -0.73
N ALA A 290 -7.72 -10.85 -0.39
CA ALA A 290 -6.91 -11.96 0.06
C ALA A 290 -6.02 -11.58 1.25
N THR A 291 -5.75 -12.52 2.15
CA THR A 291 -4.63 -12.42 3.08
C THR A 291 -3.48 -13.28 2.59
N ILE A 292 -2.25 -12.90 2.95
CA ILE A 292 -1.05 -13.73 2.77
C ILE A 292 -0.55 -14.10 4.15
N LYS A 293 -0.54 -15.41 4.44
CA LYS A 293 -0.20 -15.97 5.74
C LYS A 293 1.28 -15.77 6.05
N ALA A 294 1.57 -15.30 7.25
CA ALA A 294 2.92 -14.99 7.73
C ALA A 294 3.64 -13.94 6.86
N SER A 295 2.90 -13.03 6.24
CA SER A 295 3.44 -11.90 5.46
C SER A 295 3.29 -10.58 6.22
N GLY A 296 4.23 -9.67 5.99
CA GLY A 296 4.25 -8.32 6.54
C GLY A 296 3.60 -7.27 5.62
N HIS A 297 4.07 -6.04 5.76
CA HIS A 297 3.47 -4.82 5.20
C HIS A 297 3.48 -4.73 3.67
N THR A 298 4.43 -5.40 3.01
CA THR A 298 4.69 -5.24 1.59
C THR A 298 4.97 -6.59 0.94
N ALA A 299 4.90 -6.63 -0.39
CA ALA A 299 5.01 -7.86 -1.19
C ALA A 299 6.27 -8.71 -0.89
N GLU A 300 7.39 -8.08 -0.50
CA GLU A 300 8.68 -8.75 -0.33
C GLU A 300 8.79 -9.67 0.89
N TYR A 301 7.88 -9.56 1.86
CA TYR A 301 7.92 -10.44 3.05
C TYR A 301 7.59 -11.90 2.70
N ARG A 302 6.83 -12.13 1.62
CA ARG A 302 6.45 -13.46 1.11
C ARG A 302 6.49 -13.47 -0.43
N PRO A 303 7.67 -13.37 -1.05
CA PRO A 303 7.78 -13.09 -2.48
C PRO A 303 7.21 -14.22 -3.35
N ASN A 304 7.34 -15.48 -2.92
CA ASN A 304 6.80 -16.62 -3.65
C ASN A 304 5.26 -16.65 -3.62
N GLU A 305 4.68 -16.49 -2.44
CA GLU A 305 3.22 -16.44 -2.26
C GLU A 305 2.62 -15.24 -2.98
N THR A 306 3.23 -14.06 -2.84
CA THR A 306 2.78 -12.83 -3.52
C THR A 306 2.89 -12.97 -5.04
N PHE A 307 3.97 -13.57 -5.56
CA PHE A 307 4.12 -13.82 -6.99
C PHE A 307 3.04 -14.76 -7.53
N ILE A 308 2.76 -15.87 -6.83
CA ILE A 308 1.73 -16.83 -7.26
C ILE A 308 0.34 -16.19 -7.20
N MET A 309 0.05 -15.42 -6.15
CA MET A 309 -1.21 -14.66 -6.04
C MET A 309 -1.35 -13.67 -7.20
N PHE A 310 -0.31 -12.87 -7.48
CA PHE A 310 -0.27 -11.95 -8.61
C PHE A 310 -0.52 -12.71 -9.93
N GLN A 311 0.29 -13.73 -10.23
CA GLN A 311 0.22 -14.51 -11.46
C GLN A 311 -1.18 -15.09 -11.70
N ARG A 312 -1.77 -15.73 -10.68
CA ARG A 312 -3.13 -16.28 -10.77
C ARG A 312 -4.14 -15.19 -11.09
N TRP A 313 -4.10 -14.07 -10.35
CA TRP A 313 -5.06 -12.99 -10.53
C TRP A 313 -4.96 -12.35 -11.92
N ILE A 314 -3.77 -11.98 -12.41
CA ILE A 314 -3.65 -11.36 -13.75
C ILE A 314 -4.08 -12.32 -14.86
N SER A 315 -3.86 -13.63 -14.67
CA SER A 315 -4.24 -14.66 -15.64
C SER A 315 -5.71 -15.08 -15.55
N GLY A 316 -6.51 -14.44 -14.69
CA GLY A 316 -7.92 -14.79 -14.47
C GLY A 316 -8.14 -16.13 -13.77
N GLN A 317 -7.09 -16.71 -13.19
CA GLN A 317 -7.19 -17.93 -12.39
C GLN A 317 -7.67 -17.60 -10.98
N PRO A 318 -8.51 -18.46 -10.37
CA PRO A 318 -8.92 -18.29 -8.98
C PRO A 318 -7.73 -18.44 -8.04
N LEU A 319 -7.77 -17.74 -6.91
CA LEU A 319 -6.89 -17.99 -5.77
C LEU A 319 -7.27 -19.30 -5.08
#